data_AF-A0A7S1YQ22-F1
#
_entry.id   AF-A0A7S1YQ22-F1
#
_cell.length_a   1.000
_cell.length_b   1.000
_cell.length_c   1.000
_cell.angle_alpha   90.00
_cell.angle_beta   90.00
_cell.angle_gamma   90.00
#
_symmetry.space_group_name_H-M   'P 1'
#
loop_
_entity.id
_entity.type
_entity.pdbx_description
1 polymer ?
#
loop_
_entity_poly.entity_id
_entity_poly.type
_entity_poly.pdbx_seq_one_letter_code
_entity_poly.pdbx_strand_id
1 'polypeptide(L)'
;IRLCNPGAFDLMMNEFVGNTGDVDDPIGYMELLQSVYSCLGITCEMVGKFRGRDDGCVDSTGFPDDAVSYALMDRDMLEIEVLMEMEAYDAALDHYKYGRNSPDNWKFNTLWELATYDSVDTNLPLGQFINYNTENEKPVMNEYITSAIEGKSTFEYATKNQREWAVKRSLQGTLSYYAVMEKVTNALDLCGTTKKDQAVQEWDKALALAVGSIGEAMMIIDTAYEGYFGQTLLTLANEVCGLFGKCTASGEASIIDMWIDQNSRGLSFIEDDECLKLTQLVDTEVNPTLLVPIIQGILHYAVMN
;
A
#
# COMPACT_ATOMS: atom_id res chain seq x y z
N ILE A 1 -12.71 31.54 20.66
CA ILE A 1 -12.08 30.87 21.84
C ILE A 1 -12.96 30.94 23.08
N ARG A 2 -13.27 32.11 23.68
CA ARG A 2 -14.07 32.19 24.93
C ARG A 2 -15.39 31.43 24.91
N LEU A 3 -16.07 31.43 23.76
CA LEU A 3 -17.31 30.69 23.52
C LEU A 3 -17.13 29.16 23.52
N CYS A 4 -15.96 28.67 23.15
CA CYS A 4 -15.63 27.25 22.98
C CYS A 4 -14.89 26.67 24.18
N ASN A 5 -14.02 27.46 24.79
CA ASN A 5 -13.28 27.12 25.99
C ASN A 5 -12.97 28.41 26.76
N PRO A 6 -13.84 28.81 27.72
CA PRO A 6 -13.66 30.02 28.50
C PRO A 6 -12.36 30.03 29.30
N GLY A 7 -11.96 28.87 29.85
CA GLY A 7 -10.73 28.73 30.63
C GLY A 7 -9.47 28.89 29.78
N ALA A 8 -9.45 28.30 28.58
CA ALA A 8 -8.37 28.51 27.61
C ALA A 8 -8.25 29.98 27.20
N PHE A 9 -9.39 30.64 26.99
CA PHE A 9 -9.42 32.07 26.66
C PHE A 9 -8.89 32.93 27.81
N ASP A 10 -9.34 32.70 29.03
CA ASP A 10 -8.90 33.50 30.19
C ASP A 10 -7.41 33.30 30.48
N LEU A 11 -6.89 32.07 30.31
CA LEU A 11 -5.46 31.75 30.41
C LEU A 11 -4.64 32.51 29.35
N MET A 12 -5.01 32.39 28.07
CA MET A 12 -4.30 33.08 26.99
C MET A 12 -4.40 34.61 27.13
N MET A 13 -5.55 35.12 27.56
CA MET A 13 -5.73 36.55 27.70
C MET A 13 -4.88 37.13 28.85
N ASN A 14 -4.71 36.39 29.95
CA ASN A 14 -3.82 36.80 31.04
C ASN A 14 -2.34 36.71 30.65
N GLU A 15 -1.94 35.68 29.91
CA GLU A 15 -0.54 35.43 29.55
C GLU A 15 -0.05 36.32 28.39
N PHE A 16 -0.83 36.45 27.31
CA PHE A 16 -0.41 37.20 26.12
C PHE A 16 -0.72 38.71 26.19
N VAL A 17 -1.64 39.13 27.06
CA VAL A 17 -2.07 40.54 27.15
C VAL A 17 -1.87 41.12 28.55
N GLY A 18 -1.97 40.31 29.61
CA GLY A 18 -1.74 40.75 30.98
C GLY A 18 -0.26 40.78 31.40
N ASN A 19 0.60 39.95 30.79
CA ASN A 19 2.01 39.83 31.10
C ASN A 19 2.85 40.26 29.89
N THR A 20 3.71 41.28 30.05
CA THR A 20 4.59 41.78 28.97
C THR A 20 5.93 41.02 28.90
N GLY A 21 5.95 39.78 29.36
CA GLY A 21 7.14 38.91 29.39
C GLY A 21 7.18 37.95 28.20
N ASP A 22 8.35 37.35 27.97
CA ASP A 22 8.50 36.28 26.97
C ASP A 22 7.59 35.10 27.32
N VAL A 23 7.04 34.47 26.26
CA VAL A 23 6.09 33.36 26.37
C VAL A 23 6.85 32.11 26.81
N ASP A 24 6.69 31.71 28.07
CA ASP A 24 7.47 30.62 28.68
C ASP A 24 7.10 29.21 28.18
N ASP A 25 5.94 29.03 27.53
CA ASP A 25 5.50 27.73 26.98
C ASP A 25 4.70 27.87 25.67
N PRO A 26 5.37 28.21 24.54
CA PRO A 26 4.71 28.39 23.26
C PRO A 26 4.04 27.11 22.72
N ILE A 27 4.45 25.92 23.19
CA ILE A 27 3.91 24.64 22.75
C ILE A 27 2.57 24.39 23.44
N GLY A 28 2.50 24.53 24.77
CA GLY A 28 1.25 24.36 25.51
C GLY A 28 0.16 25.33 25.07
N TYR A 29 0.51 26.57 24.70
CA TYR A 29 -0.47 27.52 24.17
C TYR A 29 -0.98 27.18 22.76
N MET A 30 -0.13 26.57 21.94
CA MET A 30 -0.49 26.15 20.59
C MET A 30 -1.48 24.99 20.62
N GLU A 31 -1.21 23.98 21.45
CA GLU A 31 -2.12 22.85 21.69
C GLU A 31 -3.46 23.33 22.26
N LEU A 32 -3.42 24.30 23.18
CA LEU A 32 -4.61 24.91 23.76
C LEU A 32 -5.46 25.65 22.71
N LEU A 33 -4.82 26.32 21.74
CA LEU A 33 -5.48 26.97 20.61
C LEU A 33 -6.07 25.96 19.61
N GLN A 34 -5.33 24.90 19.31
CA GLN A 34 -5.77 23.81 18.44
C GLN A 34 -6.98 23.07 19.02
N SER A 35 -7.03 22.91 20.35
CA SER A 35 -8.13 22.24 21.05
C SER A 35 -9.52 22.87 20.82
N VAL A 36 -9.59 24.12 20.35
CA VAL A 36 -10.86 24.82 20.09
C VAL A 36 -11.23 24.91 18.61
N TYR A 37 -10.44 24.33 17.69
CA TYR A 37 -10.65 24.43 16.25
C TYR A 37 -11.94 23.76 15.78
N SER A 38 -12.23 22.55 16.27
CA SER A 38 -13.46 21.82 15.95
C SER A 38 -14.72 22.59 16.35
N CYS A 39 -14.70 23.21 17.54
CA CYS A 39 -15.80 24.07 18.02
C CYS A 39 -15.96 25.34 17.16
N LEU A 40 -14.89 25.84 16.56
CA LEU A 40 -14.91 26.99 15.67
C LEU A 40 -15.20 26.63 14.21
N GLY A 41 -15.36 25.33 13.89
CA GLY A 41 -15.58 24.85 12.53
C GLY A 41 -14.37 25.03 11.60
N ILE A 42 -13.16 25.03 12.17
CA ILE A 42 -11.89 25.20 11.45
C ILE A 42 -11.17 23.85 11.43
N THR A 43 -10.66 23.41 10.27
CA THR A 43 -9.87 22.18 10.14
C THR A 43 -8.36 22.49 10.15
N CYS A 44 -7.51 21.53 10.51
CA CYS A 44 -6.06 21.74 10.53
C CYS A 44 -5.51 22.06 9.12
N GLU A 45 -6.13 21.54 8.07
CA GLU A 45 -5.81 21.85 6.67
C GLU A 45 -6.05 23.33 6.31
N MET A 46 -7.07 23.97 6.89
CA MET A 46 -7.36 25.40 6.68
C MET A 46 -6.32 26.32 7.33
N VAL A 47 -5.60 25.84 8.35
CA VAL A 47 -4.61 26.64 9.11
C VAL A 47 -3.19 26.47 8.54
N GLY A 48 -2.87 25.30 7.99
CA GLY A 48 -1.57 25.00 7.40
C GLY A 48 -0.44 24.81 8.44
N LYS A 49 0.79 24.59 7.97
CA LYS A 49 1.94 24.24 8.84
C LYS A 49 2.71 25.48 9.33
N PHE A 50 3.04 25.56 10.63
CA PHE A 50 3.92 26.61 11.16
C PHE A 50 5.39 26.14 11.23
N ARG A 51 6.25 26.72 10.39
CA ARG A 51 7.72 26.50 10.37
C ARG A 51 8.16 25.03 10.24
N GLY A 52 7.41 24.22 9.51
CA GLY A 52 7.84 22.89 9.07
C GLY A 52 8.07 21.87 10.19
N ARG A 53 7.47 22.08 11.36
CA ARG A 53 7.32 21.02 12.38
C ARG A 53 5.89 20.50 12.30
N ASP A 54 5.73 19.18 12.25
CA ASP A 54 4.43 18.54 12.44
C ASP A 54 4.09 18.59 13.93
N ASP A 55 3.19 19.48 14.27
CA ASP A 55 2.60 19.64 15.59
C ASP A 55 1.24 18.95 15.62
N GLY A 56 1.26 17.62 15.69
CA GLY A 56 0.28 16.84 16.45
C GLY A 56 -1.21 16.88 16.06
N CYS A 57 -1.61 17.45 14.92
CA CYS A 57 -2.94 17.16 14.36
C CYS A 57 -2.91 15.76 13.72
N VAL A 58 -3.22 14.73 14.50
CA VAL A 58 -3.52 13.40 13.95
C VAL A 58 -4.97 13.43 13.48
N ASP A 59 -5.19 13.74 12.20
CA ASP A 59 -6.37 13.22 11.51
C ASP A 59 -6.10 11.72 11.33
N SER A 60 -6.93 10.88 11.94
CA SER A 60 -6.80 9.43 11.88
C SER A 60 -7.09 8.94 10.45
N THR A 61 -6.06 8.90 9.62
CA THR A 61 -5.99 8.13 8.36
C THR A 61 -5.04 6.92 8.50
N GLY A 62 -4.78 6.49 9.74
CA GLY A 62 -4.03 5.26 9.98
C GLY A 62 -4.83 4.04 9.54
N PHE A 63 -4.21 3.19 8.72
CA PHE A 63 -4.71 1.83 8.48
C PHE A 63 -5.01 1.15 9.83
N PRO A 64 -6.08 0.34 9.92
CA PRO A 64 -6.26 -0.51 11.09
C PRO A 64 -5.03 -1.42 11.27
N ASP A 65 -4.69 -1.77 12.52
CA ASP A 65 -3.45 -2.47 12.89
C ASP A 65 -3.19 -3.75 12.07
N ASP A 66 -4.24 -4.41 11.61
CA ASP A 66 -4.16 -5.62 10.79
C ASP A 66 -3.75 -5.34 9.33
N ALA A 67 -4.17 -4.21 8.75
CA ALA A 67 -3.76 -3.79 7.41
C ALA A 67 -2.32 -3.24 7.39
N VAL A 68 -1.85 -2.61 8.47
CA VAL A 68 -0.45 -2.14 8.59
C VAL A 68 0.52 -3.28 8.38
N SER A 69 0.27 -4.45 8.96
CA SER A 69 1.13 -5.62 8.78
C SER A 69 1.31 -5.99 7.31
N TYR A 70 0.23 -5.95 6.52
CA TYR A 70 0.29 -6.27 5.09
C TYR A 70 1.10 -5.25 4.29
N ALA A 71 1.04 -3.97 4.64
CA ALA A 71 1.86 -2.96 4.00
C ALA A 71 3.36 -3.20 4.22
N LEU A 72 3.77 -3.79 5.35
CA LEU A 72 5.17 -4.08 5.67
C LEU A 72 5.77 -5.22 4.83
N MET A 73 4.97 -5.96 4.06
CA MET A 73 5.48 -7.04 3.20
C MET A 73 6.41 -6.52 2.10
N ASP A 74 6.30 -5.25 1.74
CA ASP A 74 7.19 -4.62 0.76
C ASP A 74 8.64 -4.50 1.25
N ARG A 75 8.86 -4.54 2.58
CA ARG A 75 10.20 -4.64 3.18
C ARG A 75 10.83 -5.99 2.93
N ASP A 76 10.05 -7.07 3.01
CA ASP A 76 10.53 -8.41 2.65
C ASP A 76 10.92 -8.45 1.16
N MET A 77 10.18 -7.74 0.29
CA MET A 77 10.53 -7.61 -1.14
C MET A 77 11.86 -6.86 -1.35
N LEU A 78 12.07 -5.76 -0.63
CA LEU A 78 13.33 -5.00 -0.67
C LEU A 78 14.51 -5.83 -0.16
N GLU A 79 14.33 -6.54 0.96
CA GLU A 79 15.37 -7.39 1.53
C GLU A 79 15.74 -8.53 0.58
N ILE A 80 14.75 -9.15 -0.08
CA ILE A 80 14.99 -10.16 -1.11
C ILE A 80 15.79 -9.57 -2.27
N GLU A 81 15.44 -8.37 -2.77
CA GLU A 81 16.21 -7.69 -3.82
C GLU A 81 17.68 -7.51 -3.42
N VAL A 82 17.93 -6.95 -2.22
CA VAL A 82 19.29 -6.74 -1.70
C VAL A 82 20.03 -8.08 -1.56
N LEU A 83 19.38 -9.13 -1.07
CA LEU A 83 19.99 -10.45 -0.94
C LEU A 83 20.33 -11.07 -2.31
N MET A 84 19.49 -10.85 -3.32
CA MET A 84 19.75 -11.27 -4.71
C MET A 84 20.96 -10.51 -5.28
N GLU A 85 21.05 -9.19 -5.07
CA GLU A 85 22.21 -8.36 -5.43
C GLU A 85 23.50 -8.82 -4.72
N MET A 86 23.40 -9.32 -3.49
CA MET A 86 24.51 -9.85 -2.71
C MET A 86 24.86 -11.31 -3.04
N GLU A 87 24.13 -11.97 -3.95
CA GLU A 87 24.24 -13.40 -4.26
C GLU A 87 23.97 -14.32 -3.06
N ALA A 88 23.25 -13.82 -2.06
CA ALA A 88 22.85 -14.55 -0.87
C ALA A 88 21.53 -15.32 -1.12
N TYR A 89 21.53 -16.18 -2.14
CA TYR A 89 20.32 -16.83 -2.66
C TYR A 89 19.57 -17.68 -1.63
N ASP A 90 20.28 -18.42 -0.76
CA ASP A 90 19.64 -19.21 0.30
C ASP A 90 18.91 -18.30 1.31
N ALA A 91 19.51 -17.16 1.65
CA ALA A 91 18.89 -16.18 2.54
C ALA A 91 17.69 -15.48 1.89
N ALA A 92 17.78 -15.17 0.58
CA ALA A 92 16.67 -14.63 -0.20
C ALA A 92 15.49 -15.61 -0.24
N LEU A 93 15.78 -16.90 -0.45
CA LEU A 93 14.78 -17.96 -0.45
C LEU A 93 14.12 -18.12 0.92
N ASP A 94 14.90 -18.02 2.00
CA ASP A 94 14.39 -18.06 3.37
C ASP A 94 13.49 -16.85 3.67
N HIS A 95 13.86 -15.63 3.26
CA HIS A 95 12.99 -14.45 3.43
C HIS A 95 11.70 -14.60 2.65
N TYR A 96 11.77 -15.06 1.40
CA TYR A 96 10.60 -15.32 0.58
C TYR A 96 9.63 -16.32 1.23
N LYS A 97 10.16 -17.41 1.81
CA LYS A 97 9.39 -18.49 2.44
C LYS A 97 8.80 -18.14 3.79
N TYR A 98 9.56 -17.41 4.62
CA TYR A 98 9.24 -17.29 6.04
C TYR A 98 8.85 -15.87 6.46
N GLY A 99 9.11 -14.86 5.63
CA GLY A 99 8.85 -13.45 5.95
C GLY A 99 9.63 -12.97 7.17
N ARG A 100 9.69 -11.64 7.36
CA ARG A 100 10.30 -11.03 8.55
C ARG A 100 9.64 -9.75 9.01
N ASN A 101 8.97 -9.04 8.10
CA ASN A 101 8.53 -7.69 8.36
C ASN A 101 7.01 -7.56 8.57
N SER A 102 6.21 -8.57 8.22
CA SER A 102 4.75 -8.53 8.28
C SER A 102 4.17 -9.46 9.37
N PRO A 103 4.10 -9.05 10.65
CA PRO A 103 3.63 -9.92 11.73
C PRO A 103 2.11 -10.19 11.64
N ASP A 104 1.72 -11.47 11.71
CA ASP A 104 0.33 -11.92 11.89
C ASP A 104 0.26 -12.87 13.08
N ASN A 105 -0.17 -12.33 14.22
CA ASN A 105 -0.24 -13.03 15.50
C ASN A 105 1.10 -13.68 15.90
N TRP A 106 1.23 -15.00 15.67
CA TRP A 106 2.40 -15.81 16.06
C TRP A 106 3.30 -16.17 14.88
N LYS A 107 2.96 -15.71 13.67
CA LYS A 107 3.69 -15.95 12.44
C LYS A 107 3.90 -14.65 11.67
N PHE A 108 4.53 -14.73 10.51
CA PHE A 108 4.58 -13.64 9.54
C PHE A 108 3.67 -13.98 8.36
N ASN A 109 3.05 -12.97 7.74
CA ASN A 109 2.55 -13.12 6.37
C ASN A 109 3.75 -13.27 5.44
N THR A 110 3.66 -14.16 4.47
CA THR A 110 4.79 -14.48 3.60
C THR A 110 4.46 -14.28 2.12
N LEU A 111 5.45 -13.83 1.34
CA LEU A 111 5.33 -13.74 -0.11
C LEU A 111 5.12 -15.13 -0.75
N TRP A 112 5.63 -16.18 -0.10
CA TRP A 112 5.34 -17.57 -0.45
C TRP A 112 3.86 -17.93 -0.32
N GLU A 113 3.21 -17.61 0.81
CA GLU A 113 1.77 -17.88 0.99
C GLU A 113 0.94 -17.16 -0.08
N LEU A 114 1.23 -15.88 -0.35
CA LEU A 114 0.57 -15.10 -1.41
C LEU A 114 0.79 -15.71 -2.81
N ALA A 115 1.95 -16.31 -3.06
CA ALA A 115 2.28 -16.91 -4.34
C ALA A 115 1.79 -18.36 -4.49
N THR A 116 1.34 -18.99 -3.40
CA THR A 116 0.91 -20.40 -3.37
C THR A 116 -0.59 -20.61 -3.24
N TYR A 117 -1.37 -19.54 -3.08
CA TYR A 117 -2.79 -19.68 -2.74
C TYR A 117 -3.62 -20.25 -3.90
N ASP A 118 -4.31 -21.37 -3.62
CA ASP A 118 -5.03 -22.25 -4.56
C ASP A 118 -6.44 -21.74 -4.95
N SER A 119 -6.92 -20.63 -4.38
CA SER A 119 -8.25 -20.07 -4.71
C SER A 119 -8.17 -18.84 -5.60
N VAL A 120 -7.34 -18.91 -6.64
CA VAL A 120 -7.49 -17.94 -7.73
C VAL A 120 -8.89 -18.17 -8.30
N ASP A 121 -9.79 -17.24 -8.04
CA ASP A 121 -11.09 -17.21 -8.72
C ASP A 121 -10.79 -17.31 -10.22
N THR A 122 -11.26 -18.37 -10.85
CA THR A 122 -11.08 -18.63 -12.28
C THR A 122 -11.57 -17.48 -13.16
N ASN A 123 -12.39 -16.57 -12.61
CA ASN A 123 -12.89 -15.38 -13.26
C ASN A 123 -11.92 -14.19 -13.20
N LEU A 124 -10.94 -14.17 -12.29
CA LEU A 124 -9.87 -13.19 -12.30
C LEU A 124 -8.91 -13.45 -13.49
N PRO A 125 -8.24 -12.42 -14.04
CA PRO A 125 -7.27 -12.59 -15.12
C PRO A 125 -6.18 -13.63 -14.83
N LEU A 126 -5.78 -13.80 -13.56
CA LEU A 126 -4.87 -14.90 -13.17
C LEU A 126 -5.51 -16.26 -13.31
N GLY A 127 -6.76 -16.42 -12.89
CA GLY A 127 -7.48 -17.69 -12.96
C GLY A 127 -7.66 -18.11 -14.41
N GLN A 128 -7.92 -17.15 -15.28
CA GLN A 128 -7.92 -17.34 -16.73
C GLN A 128 -6.53 -17.69 -17.27
N PHE A 129 -5.48 -17.02 -16.81
CA PHE A 129 -4.09 -17.33 -17.21
C PHE A 129 -3.63 -18.72 -16.76
N ILE A 130 -3.92 -19.12 -15.52
CA ILE A 130 -3.61 -20.45 -14.97
C ILE A 130 -4.39 -21.51 -15.76
N ASN A 131 -5.70 -21.31 -15.96
CA ASN A 131 -6.54 -22.21 -16.76
C ASN A 131 -6.05 -22.33 -18.22
N TYR A 132 -5.52 -21.24 -18.79
CA TYR A 132 -4.99 -21.24 -20.14
C TYR A 132 -3.65 -21.98 -20.25
N ASN A 133 -2.77 -21.83 -19.26
CA ASN A 133 -1.40 -22.35 -19.33
C ASN A 133 -1.20 -23.71 -18.63
N THR A 134 -2.14 -24.18 -17.83
CA THR A 134 -1.98 -25.42 -17.05
C THR A 134 -3.23 -26.28 -17.10
N GLU A 135 -3.07 -27.58 -17.41
CA GLU A 135 -4.11 -28.59 -17.22
C GLU A 135 -4.27 -28.95 -15.73
N ASN A 136 -4.61 -27.97 -14.86
CA ASN A 136 -4.76 -28.10 -13.40
C ASN A 136 -3.45 -28.27 -12.57
N GLU A 137 -2.31 -27.75 -13.03
CA GLU A 137 -1.09 -27.74 -12.21
C GLU A 137 -0.93 -26.43 -11.42
N LYS A 138 -0.48 -26.61 -10.17
CA LYS A 138 -0.30 -25.67 -9.05
C LYS A 138 0.46 -24.36 -9.36
N PRO A 139 0.44 -23.37 -8.46
CA PRO A 139 0.64 -21.96 -8.81
C PRO A 139 2.01 -21.65 -9.44
N VAL A 140 1.94 -21.27 -10.71
CA VAL A 140 3.05 -20.90 -11.61
C VAL A 140 3.98 -19.86 -10.99
N MET A 141 3.45 -18.95 -10.15
CA MET A 141 4.22 -17.82 -9.62
C MET A 141 5.26 -18.25 -8.57
N ASN A 142 4.90 -19.16 -7.66
CA ASN A 142 5.83 -19.65 -6.65
C ASN A 142 7.00 -20.42 -7.27
N GLU A 143 6.70 -21.30 -8.24
CA GLU A 143 7.74 -22.03 -8.97
C GLU A 143 8.65 -21.08 -9.77
N TYR A 144 8.08 -20.07 -10.43
CA TYR A 144 8.85 -19.08 -11.17
C TYR A 144 9.82 -18.31 -10.26
N ILE A 145 9.32 -17.75 -9.15
CA ILE A 145 10.13 -16.97 -8.21
C ILE A 145 11.22 -17.85 -7.59
N THR A 146 10.87 -19.05 -7.12
CA THR A 146 11.85 -19.96 -6.50
C THR A 146 12.90 -20.43 -7.50
N SER A 147 12.51 -20.75 -8.73
CA SER A 147 13.45 -21.11 -9.81
C SER A 147 14.40 -19.96 -10.15
N ALA A 148 13.92 -18.71 -10.14
CA ALA A 148 14.75 -17.53 -10.34
C ALA A 148 15.74 -17.32 -9.19
N ILE A 149 15.27 -17.44 -7.94
CA ILE A 149 16.14 -17.36 -6.74
C ILE A 149 17.19 -18.46 -6.73
N GLU A 150 16.84 -19.68 -7.12
CA GLU A 150 17.77 -20.83 -7.08
C GLU A 150 18.63 -20.99 -8.35
N GLY A 151 18.28 -20.30 -9.44
CA GLY A 151 18.98 -20.44 -10.73
C GLY A 151 18.70 -21.79 -11.39
N LYS A 152 17.46 -22.27 -11.31
CA LYS A 152 17.02 -23.56 -11.86
C LYS A 152 16.07 -23.38 -13.03
N SER A 153 15.78 -24.47 -13.74
CA SER A 153 14.82 -24.51 -14.85
C SER A 153 15.19 -23.46 -15.91
N THR A 154 14.25 -22.61 -16.33
CA THR A 154 14.45 -21.50 -17.29
C THR A 154 15.58 -20.54 -16.90
N PHE A 155 16.02 -20.52 -15.63
CA PHE A 155 17.08 -19.65 -15.12
C PHE A 155 18.47 -20.30 -15.00
N GLU A 156 18.65 -21.56 -15.45
CA GLU A 156 19.94 -22.27 -15.35
C GLU A 156 21.11 -21.50 -16.00
N TYR A 157 20.83 -20.81 -17.10
CA TYR A 157 21.82 -20.01 -17.84
C TYR A 157 21.61 -18.49 -17.68
N ALA A 158 20.67 -18.07 -16.82
CA ALA A 158 20.43 -16.67 -16.57
C ALA A 158 21.58 -16.07 -15.75
N THR A 159 22.05 -14.90 -16.17
CA THR A 159 23.01 -14.11 -15.39
C THR A 159 22.42 -13.72 -14.04
N LYS A 160 23.27 -13.35 -13.09
CA LYS A 160 22.86 -12.80 -11.79
C LYS A 160 21.83 -11.69 -11.94
N ASN A 161 22.12 -10.69 -12.77
CA ASN A 161 21.23 -9.56 -12.98
C ASN A 161 19.89 -10.01 -13.58
N GLN A 162 19.89 -10.94 -14.54
CA GLN A 162 18.63 -11.46 -15.09
C GLN A 162 17.77 -12.15 -14.03
N ARG A 163 18.40 -12.90 -13.11
CA ARG A 163 17.69 -13.57 -12.00
C ARG A 163 17.16 -12.58 -10.97
N GLU A 164 17.97 -11.61 -10.57
CA GLU A 164 17.58 -10.51 -9.68
C GLU A 164 16.38 -9.73 -10.26
N TRP A 165 16.46 -9.32 -11.53
CA TRP A 165 15.37 -8.62 -12.21
C TRP A 165 14.12 -9.48 -12.35
N ALA A 166 14.26 -10.78 -12.64
CA ALA A 166 13.13 -11.69 -12.69
C ALA A 166 12.42 -11.78 -11.32
N VAL A 167 13.18 -11.93 -10.22
CA VAL A 167 12.61 -11.95 -8.87
C VAL A 167 11.95 -10.61 -8.54
N LYS A 168 12.67 -9.49 -8.69
CA LYS A 168 12.15 -8.15 -8.37
C LYS A 168 10.85 -7.85 -9.11
N ARG A 169 10.80 -8.08 -10.42
CA ARG A 169 9.64 -7.72 -11.25
C ARG A 169 8.47 -8.68 -11.06
N SER A 170 8.73 -9.95 -10.77
CA SER A 170 7.67 -10.89 -10.38
C SER A 170 7.04 -10.52 -9.05
N LEU A 171 7.85 -10.12 -8.07
CA LEU A 171 7.35 -9.64 -6.78
C LEU A 171 6.55 -8.34 -6.97
N GLN A 172 7.16 -7.30 -7.52
CA GLN A 172 6.59 -5.94 -7.62
C GLN A 172 5.35 -5.85 -8.51
N GLY A 173 5.34 -6.56 -9.64
CA GLY A 173 4.24 -6.50 -10.59
C GLY A 173 3.20 -7.57 -10.30
N THR A 174 3.57 -8.81 -10.62
CA THR A 174 2.61 -9.89 -10.75
C THR A 174 2.11 -10.40 -9.40
N LEU A 175 3.01 -10.66 -8.44
CA LEU A 175 2.62 -11.10 -7.11
C LEU A 175 1.85 -10.02 -6.35
N SER A 176 2.30 -8.77 -6.38
CA SER A 176 1.56 -7.65 -5.76
C SER A 176 0.14 -7.52 -6.31
N TYR A 177 -0.04 -7.57 -7.64
CA TYR A 177 -1.38 -7.54 -8.23
C TYR A 177 -2.26 -8.68 -7.74
N TYR A 178 -1.74 -9.90 -7.68
CA TYR A 178 -2.52 -11.04 -7.20
C TYR A 178 -2.87 -10.95 -5.72
N ALA A 179 -1.93 -10.53 -4.90
CA ALA A 179 -2.16 -10.32 -3.48
C ALA A 179 -3.25 -9.27 -3.25
N VAL A 180 -3.22 -8.15 -3.97
CA VAL A 180 -4.26 -7.11 -3.91
C VAL A 180 -5.61 -7.66 -4.36
N MET A 181 -5.67 -8.33 -5.51
CA MET A 181 -6.93 -8.84 -6.05
C MET A 181 -7.53 -9.96 -5.19
N GLU A 182 -6.72 -10.79 -4.54
CA GLU A 182 -7.20 -11.77 -3.57
C GLU A 182 -7.98 -11.09 -2.45
N LYS A 183 -7.42 -10.02 -1.86
CA LYS A 183 -8.07 -9.27 -0.79
C LYS A 183 -9.32 -8.53 -1.28
N VAL A 184 -9.30 -7.97 -2.48
CA VAL A 184 -10.48 -7.41 -3.14
C VAL A 184 -11.59 -8.45 -3.31
N THR A 185 -11.26 -9.65 -3.80
CA THR A 185 -12.24 -10.74 -3.98
C THR A 185 -12.78 -11.25 -2.63
N ASN A 186 -11.93 -11.40 -1.61
CA ASN A 186 -12.39 -11.74 -0.27
C ASN A 186 -13.38 -10.69 0.27
N ALA A 187 -13.12 -9.40 0.05
CA ALA A 187 -14.05 -8.34 0.42
C ALA A 187 -15.39 -8.45 -0.32
N LEU A 188 -15.36 -8.76 -1.62
CA LEU A 188 -16.58 -9.01 -2.42
C LEU A 188 -17.40 -10.20 -1.87
N ASP A 189 -16.74 -11.32 -1.58
CA ASP A 189 -17.39 -12.54 -1.06
C ASP A 189 -18.02 -12.33 0.32
N LEU A 190 -17.42 -11.44 1.12
CA LEU A 190 -17.90 -11.08 2.45
C LEU A 190 -18.96 -9.97 2.41
N CYS A 191 -19.05 -9.19 1.33
CA CYS A 191 -20.01 -8.10 1.20
C CYS A 191 -21.45 -8.61 1.27
N GLY A 192 -22.30 -7.95 2.07
CA GLY A 192 -23.71 -8.31 2.23
C GLY A 192 -23.94 -9.58 3.05
N THR A 193 -22.87 -10.17 3.59
CA THR A 193 -22.96 -11.22 4.61
C THR A 193 -22.99 -10.60 6.02
N THR A 194 -23.13 -11.43 7.05
CA THR A 194 -23.04 -10.96 8.45
C THR A 194 -21.62 -10.58 8.87
N LYS A 195 -20.63 -10.61 7.96
CA LYS A 195 -19.20 -10.40 8.22
C LYS A 195 -18.69 -9.10 7.60
N LYS A 196 -19.49 -8.04 7.65
CA LYS A 196 -19.18 -6.73 7.08
C LYS A 196 -17.84 -6.15 7.54
N ASP A 197 -17.53 -6.22 8.83
CA ASP A 197 -16.24 -5.75 9.37
C ASP A 197 -15.05 -6.49 8.74
N GLN A 198 -15.21 -7.79 8.44
CA GLN A 198 -14.18 -8.56 7.74
C GLN A 198 -14.06 -8.14 6.27
N ALA A 199 -15.17 -7.75 5.62
CA ALA A 199 -15.12 -7.22 4.25
C ALA A 199 -14.32 -5.91 4.19
N VAL A 200 -14.54 -5.01 5.16
CA VAL A 200 -13.76 -3.77 5.30
C VAL A 200 -12.28 -4.07 5.52
N GLN A 201 -11.96 -4.98 6.45
CA GLN A 201 -10.56 -5.38 6.71
C GLN A 201 -9.86 -5.94 5.48
N GLU A 202 -10.51 -6.81 4.70
CA GLU A 202 -9.94 -7.33 3.46
C GLU A 202 -9.76 -6.20 2.42
N TRP A 203 -10.69 -5.27 2.32
CA TRP A 203 -10.56 -4.10 1.43
C TRP A 203 -9.39 -3.19 1.81
N ASP A 204 -9.19 -2.94 3.10
CA ASP A 204 -8.06 -2.14 3.62
C ASP A 204 -6.72 -2.86 3.43
N LYS A 205 -6.67 -4.19 3.62
CA LYS A 205 -5.48 -4.99 3.31
C LYS A 205 -5.10 -4.91 1.83
N ALA A 206 -6.10 -4.84 0.93
CA ALA A 206 -5.84 -4.65 -0.50
C ALA A 206 -5.15 -3.32 -0.78
N LEU A 207 -5.59 -2.24 -0.14
CA LEU A 207 -4.93 -0.93 -0.23
C LEU A 207 -3.50 -0.99 0.31
N ALA A 208 -3.33 -1.59 1.50
CA ALA A 208 -2.04 -1.73 2.16
C ALA A 208 -1.01 -2.48 1.30
N LEU A 209 -1.42 -3.59 0.66
CA LEU A 209 -0.57 -4.36 -0.27
C LEU A 209 -0.22 -3.61 -1.54
N ALA A 210 -1.14 -2.79 -2.06
CA ALA A 210 -0.92 -2.02 -3.28
C ALA A 210 0.06 -0.86 -3.07
N VAL A 211 -0.03 -0.20 -1.91
CA VAL A 211 0.77 0.97 -1.56
C VAL A 211 2.13 0.55 -0.99
N GLY A 212 2.15 -0.32 0.03
CA GLY A 212 3.36 -0.68 0.77
C GLY A 212 3.70 0.30 1.89
N SER A 213 4.79 0.02 2.59
CA SER A 213 5.35 0.81 3.69
C SER A 213 6.64 1.55 3.33
N ILE A 214 7.17 1.37 2.13
CA ILE A 214 8.42 1.98 1.65
C ILE A 214 8.13 2.86 0.43
N GLY A 215 8.73 4.05 0.43
CA GLY A 215 8.78 4.94 -0.72
C GLY A 215 7.72 6.03 -0.75
N GLU A 216 7.86 6.91 -1.74
CA GLU A 216 7.08 8.15 -1.85
C GLU A 216 5.60 7.93 -2.15
N ALA A 217 5.20 6.70 -2.53
CA ALA A 217 3.84 6.37 -2.91
C ALA A 217 2.81 6.62 -1.79
N MET A 218 3.20 6.63 -0.50
CA MET A 218 2.61 7.54 0.50
C MET A 218 3.21 7.42 1.92
N MET A 219 3.39 8.58 2.56
CA MET A 219 3.59 8.76 4.01
C MET A 219 2.29 8.54 4.82
N ILE A 220 1.43 7.57 4.48
CA ILE A 220 0.17 7.29 5.24
C ILE A 220 0.46 6.42 6.47
N ILE A 221 1.53 5.64 6.43
CA ILE A 221 1.89 4.74 7.53
C ILE A 221 2.98 5.43 8.34
N ASP A 222 2.77 5.61 9.64
CA ASP A 222 3.72 6.25 10.59
C ASP A 222 5.08 5.51 10.67
N THR A 223 5.17 4.33 10.05
CA THR A 223 6.40 3.56 9.89
C THR A 223 7.03 3.68 8.50
N ALA A 224 6.57 4.59 7.64
CA ALA A 224 7.07 4.69 6.27
C ALA A 224 8.57 5.04 6.24
N TYR A 225 9.36 4.26 5.48
CA TYR A 225 10.78 4.54 5.30
C TYR A 225 10.99 5.55 4.16
N GLU A 226 11.40 6.77 4.50
CA GLU A 226 11.75 7.82 3.53
C GLU A 226 13.08 7.51 2.80
N GLY A 227 13.16 7.83 1.50
CA GLY A 227 14.41 7.82 0.73
C GLY A 227 14.72 6.55 -0.08
N TYR A 228 13.79 5.58 -0.14
CA TYR A 228 13.89 4.38 -0.98
C TYR A 228 12.79 4.35 -2.04
N PHE A 229 13.07 3.72 -3.19
CA PHE A 229 12.02 3.38 -4.16
C PHE A 229 11.19 2.23 -3.57
N GLY A 230 9.86 2.38 -3.55
CA GLY A 230 8.96 1.34 -3.06
C GLY A 230 9.01 0.05 -3.89
N GLN A 231 8.45 -1.03 -3.35
CA GLN A 231 8.55 -2.38 -3.94
C GLN A 231 7.23 -2.91 -4.50
N THR A 232 6.18 -2.10 -4.48
CA THR A 232 4.82 -2.51 -4.80
C THR A 232 4.41 -2.17 -6.24
N LEU A 233 3.23 -2.66 -6.62
CA LEU A 233 2.62 -2.41 -7.92
C LEU A 233 2.46 -0.92 -8.25
N LEU A 234 2.09 -0.09 -7.26
CA LEU A 234 1.97 1.35 -7.47
C LEU A 234 3.33 2.03 -7.62
N THR A 235 4.39 1.45 -7.04
CA THR A 235 5.73 1.93 -7.32
C THR A 235 6.16 1.63 -8.76
N LEU A 236 5.83 0.44 -9.28
CA LEU A 236 6.04 0.15 -10.71
C LEU A 236 5.35 1.18 -11.59
N ALA A 237 4.15 1.64 -11.20
CA ALA A 237 3.45 2.70 -11.92
C ALA A 237 4.26 4.01 -11.96
N ASN A 238 4.83 4.42 -10.83
CA ASN A 238 5.70 5.61 -10.75
C ASN A 238 6.95 5.45 -11.62
N GLU A 239 7.57 4.27 -11.63
CA GLU A 239 8.76 3.99 -12.45
C GLU A 239 8.49 4.18 -13.95
N VAL A 240 7.30 3.82 -14.42
CA VAL A 240 6.98 3.82 -15.86
C VAL A 240 6.15 5.03 -16.31
N CYS A 241 5.50 5.77 -15.40
CA CYS A 241 4.52 6.82 -15.80
C CYS A 241 5.10 7.87 -16.74
N GLY A 242 6.39 8.22 -16.57
CA GLY A 242 7.06 9.25 -17.37
C GLY A 242 7.20 8.84 -18.83
N LEU A 243 7.43 7.55 -19.08
CA LEU A 243 7.57 6.98 -20.42
C LEU A 243 6.24 6.99 -21.19
N PHE A 244 5.13 6.91 -20.48
CA PHE A 244 3.79 6.86 -21.05
C PHE A 244 3.06 8.21 -21.00
N GLY A 245 3.70 9.27 -20.46
CA GLY A 245 3.09 10.59 -20.29
C GLY A 245 1.88 10.55 -19.35
N LYS A 246 1.95 9.71 -18.31
CA LYS A 246 0.88 9.47 -17.33
C LYS A 246 1.24 9.86 -15.91
N CYS A 247 2.31 10.63 -15.71
CA CYS A 247 2.55 11.24 -14.42
C CYS A 247 1.67 12.48 -14.23
N THR A 248 1.30 12.77 -12.98
CA THR A 248 0.68 13.99 -12.51
C THR A 248 1.70 15.15 -12.53
N ALA A 249 1.26 16.34 -12.15
CA ALA A 249 2.15 17.50 -12.00
C ALA A 249 3.17 17.33 -10.85
N SER A 250 2.87 16.51 -9.83
CA SER A 250 3.79 16.14 -8.74
C SER A 250 4.83 15.11 -9.16
N GLY A 251 4.64 14.44 -10.30
CA GLY A 251 5.56 13.42 -10.82
C GLY A 251 5.15 11.98 -10.50
N GLU A 252 4.04 11.78 -9.78
CA GLU A 252 3.49 10.47 -9.45
C GLU A 252 2.62 9.93 -10.59
N ALA A 253 2.43 8.62 -10.68
CA ALA A 253 1.56 8.01 -11.66
C ALA A 253 0.10 8.38 -11.38
N SER A 254 -0.63 8.88 -12.39
CA SER A 254 -2.03 9.29 -12.23
C SER A 254 -2.95 8.14 -11.79
N ILE A 255 -2.52 6.89 -11.95
CA ILE A 255 -3.30 5.74 -11.51
C ILE A 255 -3.31 5.59 -9.98
N ILE A 256 -2.37 6.20 -9.25
CA ILE A 256 -2.34 6.18 -7.79
C ILE A 256 -3.56 6.94 -7.26
N ASP A 257 -3.80 8.15 -7.78
CA ASP A 257 -4.99 8.94 -7.48
C ASP A 257 -6.27 8.16 -7.81
N MET A 258 -6.29 7.49 -8.97
CA MET A 258 -7.44 6.66 -9.38
C MET A 258 -7.67 5.52 -8.40
N TRP A 259 -6.61 4.84 -7.96
CA TRP A 259 -6.71 3.73 -7.01
C TRP A 259 -7.20 4.19 -5.64
N ILE A 260 -6.72 5.32 -5.13
CA ILE A 260 -7.16 5.90 -3.85
C ILE A 260 -8.65 6.26 -3.88
N ASP A 261 -9.10 6.90 -4.98
CA ASP A 261 -10.52 7.23 -5.18
C ASP A 261 -11.40 5.97 -5.28
N GLN A 262 -10.97 4.98 -6.07
CA GLN A 262 -11.64 3.68 -6.19
C GLN A 262 -11.72 2.97 -4.85
N ASN A 263 -10.64 3.01 -4.06
CA ASN A 263 -10.62 2.38 -2.74
C ASN A 263 -11.61 3.06 -1.77
N SER A 264 -11.63 4.39 -1.75
CA SER A 264 -12.58 5.16 -0.94
C SER A 264 -14.04 4.86 -1.30
N ARG A 265 -14.34 4.76 -2.60
CA ARG A 265 -15.68 4.38 -3.09
C ARG A 265 -16.04 2.95 -2.72
N GLY A 266 -15.12 2.01 -2.85
CA GLY A 266 -15.36 0.62 -2.50
C GLY A 266 -15.63 0.43 -1.01
N LEU A 267 -14.90 1.14 -0.15
CA LEU A 267 -15.16 1.14 1.29
C LEU A 267 -16.58 1.64 1.58
N SER A 268 -17.00 2.77 0.99
CA SER A 268 -18.37 3.26 1.12
C SER A 268 -19.41 2.25 0.63
N PHE A 269 -19.17 1.56 -0.49
CA PHE A 269 -20.10 0.53 -0.96
C PHE A 269 -20.20 -0.68 -0.02
N ILE A 270 -19.10 -1.07 0.66
CA ILE A 270 -19.14 -2.10 1.69
C ILE A 270 -19.95 -1.60 2.90
N GLU A 271 -19.66 -0.38 3.36
CA GLU A 271 -20.34 0.26 4.51
C GLU A 271 -21.84 0.51 4.30
N ASP A 272 -22.26 0.71 3.05
CA ASP A 272 -23.68 0.91 2.70
C ASP A 272 -24.37 -0.40 2.24
N ASP A 273 -23.68 -1.55 2.32
CA ASP A 273 -24.16 -2.85 1.81
C ASP A 273 -24.55 -2.82 0.31
N GLU A 274 -23.92 -1.95 -0.47
CA GLU A 274 -24.13 -1.77 -1.91
C GLU A 274 -23.27 -2.74 -2.76
N CYS A 275 -23.30 -4.04 -2.43
CA CYS A 275 -22.37 -5.04 -3.00
C CYS A 275 -22.40 -5.17 -4.52
N LEU A 276 -23.55 -4.92 -5.17
CA LEU A 276 -23.63 -4.90 -6.63
C LEU A 276 -22.80 -3.76 -7.23
N LYS A 277 -22.77 -2.58 -6.57
CA LYS A 277 -21.93 -1.47 -7.00
C LYS A 277 -20.45 -1.75 -6.71
N LEU A 278 -20.15 -2.43 -5.61
CA LEU A 278 -18.80 -2.90 -5.31
C LEU A 278 -18.29 -3.86 -6.40
N THR A 279 -19.07 -4.88 -6.78
CA THR A 279 -18.71 -5.77 -7.90
C THR A 279 -18.48 -4.99 -9.19
N GLN A 280 -19.39 -4.06 -9.53
CA GLN A 280 -19.25 -3.25 -10.74
C GLN A 280 -17.99 -2.38 -10.72
N LEU A 281 -17.69 -1.74 -9.59
CA LEU A 281 -16.47 -0.95 -9.38
C LEU A 281 -15.23 -1.83 -9.57
N VAL A 282 -15.24 -3.03 -9.01
CA VAL A 282 -14.10 -3.96 -9.13
C VAL A 282 -13.85 -4.35 -10.58
N ASP A 283 -14.91 -4.80 -11.27
CA ASP A 283 -14.82 -5.33 -12.63
C ASP A 283 -14.46 -4.24 -13.67
N THR A 284 -15.04 -3.05 -13.53
CA THR A 284 -14.96 -2.01 -14.56
C THR A 284 -13.88 -0.98 -14.32
N GLU A 285 -13.41 -0.84 -13.08
CA GLU A 285 -12.47 0.22 -12.70
C GLU A 285 -11.22 -0.33 -12.00
N VAL A 286 -11.36 -1.03 -10.87
CA VAL A 286 -10.21 -1.47 -10.04
C VAL A 286 -9.29 -2.41 -10.81
N ASN A 287 -9.85 -3.51 -11.33
CA ASN A 287 -9.04 -4.53 -12.01
C ASN A 287 -8.30 -3.96 -13.23
N PRO A 288 -8.95 -3.20 -14.14
CA PRO A 288 -8.26 -2.49 -15.19
C PRO A 288 -7.17 -1.53 -14.69
N THR A 289 -7.43 -0.72 -13.65
CA THR A 289 -6.44 0.21 -13.08
C THR A 289 -5.19 -0.51 -12.62
N LEU A 290 -5.32 -1.60 -11.85
CA LEU A 290 -4.19 -2.33 -11.29
C LEU A 290 -3.40 -3.12 -12.35
N LEU A 291 -3.98 -3.42 -13.51
CA LEU A 291 -3.26 -4.04 -14.63
C LEU A 291 -2.39 -3.05 -15.44
N VAL A 292 -2.68 -1.75 -15.37
CA VAL A 292 -1.95 -0.73 -16.16
C VAL A 292 -0.44 -0.77 -15.92
N PRO A 293 0.08 -0.78 -14.68
CA PRO A 293 1.53 -0.81 -14.43
C PRO A 293 2.20 -2.06 -14.97
N ILE A 294 1.52 -3.20 -14.90
CA ILE A 294 2.05 -4.47 -15.41
C ILE A 294 2.19 -4.39 -16.93
N ILE A 295 1.16 -3.93 -17.63
CA ILE A 295 1.19 -3.80 -19.10
C ILE A 295 2.27 -2.78 -19.51
N GLN A 296 2.33 -1.63 -18.84
CA GLN A 296 3.33 -0.60 -19.10
C GLN A 296 4.76 -1.12 -18.83
N GLY A 297 4.96 -1.84 -17.73
CA GLY A 297 6.22 -2.50 -17.39
C GLY A 297 6.64 -3.51 -18.45
N ILE A 298 5.75 -4.43 -18.83
CA ILE A 298 6.02 -5.43 -19.88
C ILE A 298 6.43 -4.75 -21.18
N LEU A 299 5.67 -3.74 -21.64
CA LEU A 299 5.98 -3.01 -22.87
C LEU A 299 7.33 -2.30 -22.79
N HIS A 300 7.65 -1.69 -21.66
CA HIS A 300 8.93 -1.03 -21.45
C HIS A 300 10.11 -2.01 -21.50
N TYR A 301 10.04 -3.09 -20.72
CA TYR A 301 11.13 -4.06 -20.62
C TYR A 301 11.27 -4.95 -21.85
N ALA A 302 10.20 -5.17 -22.62
CA ALA A 302 10.26 -5.86 -23.90
C ALA A 302 10.98 -5.05 -25.00
N VAL A 303 11.04 -3.72 -24.88
CA VAL A 303 11.73 -2.85 -25.84
C VAL A 303 13.19 -2.59 -25.44
N MET A 304 13.51 -2.72 -24.15
CA MET A 304 14.88 -2.52 -23.63
C MET A 304 15.78 -3.76 -23.71
N ASN A 305 15.20 -4.96 -23.87
CA ASN A 305 15.92 -6.23 -24.05
C ASN A 305 15.81 -6.74 -25.49
#